data_AF-A0A969GBL1-F1
#
_entry.id   AF-A0A969GBL1-F1
#
_cell.length_a   1.000
_cell.length_b   1.000
_cell.length_c   1.000
_cell.angle_alpha   90.00
_cell.angle_beta   90.00
_cell.angle_gamma   90.00
#
_symmetry.space_group_name_H-M   'P 1'
#
loop_
_entity.id
_entity.type
_entity.pdbx_description
1 polymer ?
#
loop_
_entity_poly.entity_id
_entity_poly.type
_entity_poly.pdbx_seq_one_letter_code
_entity_poly.pdbx_strand_id
1 'polypeptide(L)'
;MFLEARDDYSEAAFVVDTIAQLVASGDFEPKDCAVMYRTNAMSRLLEEAFLQARLPYKLVGAQRFYGRREVKDVISLLRLVHNPADEAALGRVINIPPRGIGEKTLTTLHLVARQNNVNAGAILLDLARGAESPHYKSFTGRAAIPLADFGGMLSSWTAHAPTDTIPELFDRILRDINYKEYIVEDDSEESLDRWENVQELKRLAMEYSTRTLDEFLENVALVADQDTITDSNAPTLLTLHAAKGLEYGAVFIVGLDDGIFPHSRSFDEPEQMEEERRLFYVGITRAKDRLYLLRAIQRGGRGMAEETYPSRFVDDIPSELLVGKTRTGRSMRGAPLDTKWSSASLSSGKPVSSPQGAPVSSAQYKAGTRIRHASWGEGIVLDSRMQDGDEIVDVVFESVGIKRLAASLAKLEII
;
A
#
# COMPACT_ATOMS: atom_id res chain seq x y z
N MET A 1 -11.80 21.93 1.47
CA MET A 1 -11.17 21.79 2.80
C MET A 1 -9.93 20.93 2.65
N PHE A 2 -8.81 21.29 3.28
CA PHE A 2 -7.60 20.46 3.33
C PHE A 2 -7.39 19.92 4.76
N LEU A 3 -7.00 18.67 4.89
CA LEU A 3 -6.75 18.02 6.18
C LEU A 3 -5.48 17.18 6.14
N GLU A 4 -4.67 17.32 7.19
CA GLU A 4 -3.58 16.41 7.50
C GLU A 4 -3.99 15.47 8.64
N ALA A 5 -4.25 14.20 8.30
CA ALA A 5 -4.47 13.14 9.27
C ALA A 5 -3.14 12.63 9.83
N ARG A 6 -3.18 12.11 11.07
CA ARG A 6 -1.99 11.55 11.71
C ARG A 6 -1.44 10.35 10.93
N ASP A 7 -2.32 9.43 10.59
CA ASP A 7 -2.04 8.19 9.88
C ASP A 7 -3.16 7.85 8.86
N ASP A 8 -2.92 6.84 8.03
CA ASP A 8 -3.86 6.34 7.01
C ASP A 8 -5.17 5.82 7.62
N TYR A 9 -5.12 5.22 8.81
CA TYR A 9 -6.31 4.88 9.60
C TYR A 9 -7.15 6.11 9.96
N SER A 10 -6.49 7.16 10.48
CA SER A 10 -7.15 8.42 10.84
C SER A 10 -7.71 9.15 9.62
N GLU A 11 -7.05 9.04 8.46
CA GLU A 11 -7.55 9.57 7.19
C GLU A 11 -8.85 8.88 6.79
N ALA A 12 -8.87 7.54 6.79
CA ALA A 12 -10.07 6.77 6.46
C ALA A 12 -11.22 7.01 7.45
N ALA A 13 -10.93 7.02 8.76
CA ALA A 13 -11.91 7.32 9.79
C ALA A 13 -12.52 8.73 9.62
N PHE A 14 -11.69 9.74 9.33
CA PHE A 14 -12.18 11.10 9.10
C PHE A 14 -13.13 11.17 7.90
N VAL A 15 -12.84 10.46 6.81
CA VAL A 15 -13.73 10.42 5.64
C VAL A 15 -15.10 9.87 6.03
N VAL A 16 -15.13 8.73 6.70
CA VAL A 16 -16.38 8.06 7.11
C VAL A 16 -17.16 8.92 8.10
N ASP A 17 -16.49 9.48 9.12
CA ASP A 17 -17.12 10.36 10.10
C ASP A 17 -17.69 11.63 9.47
N THR A 18 -16.96 12.23 8.52
CA THR A 18 -17.41 13.44 7.83
C THR A 18 -18.62 13.14 6.94
N ILE A 19 -18.59 12.04 6.19
CA ILE A 19 -19.74 11.61 5.38
C ILE A 19 -20.95 11.37 6.28
N ALA A 20 -20.78 10.67 7.40
CA ALA A 20 -21.86 10.43 8.36
C ALA A 20 -22.46 11.74 8.90
N GLN A 21 -21.62 12.74 9.19
CA GLN A 21 -22.06 14.06 9.64
C GLN A 21 -22.82 14.82 8.55
N LEU A 22 -22.33 14.80 7.31
CA LEU A 22 -22.99 15.46 6.16
C LEU A 22 -24.38 14.86 5.88
N VAL A 23 -24.50 13.54 6.01
CA VAL A 23 -25.77 12.84 5.84
C VAL A 23 -26.69 13.12 7.03
N ALA A 24 -26.17 13.10 8.26
CA ALA A 24 -26.95 13.36 9.47
C ALA A 24 -27.46 14.81 9.57
N SER A 25 -26.73 15.79 9.02
CA SER A 25 -27.20 17.18 8.93
C SER A 25 -28.30 17.38 7.88
N GLY A 26 -28.49 16.41 6.97
CA GLY A 26 -29.40 16.52 5.85
C GLY A 26 -28.87 17.40 4.70
N ASP A 27 -27.58 17.78 4.74
CA ASP A 27 -26.95 18.58 3.68
C ASP A 27 -26.75 17.77 2.40
N PHE A 28 -26.52 16.46 2.52
CA PHE A 28 -26.24 15.55 1.40
C PHE A 28 -26.92 14.20 1.59
N GLU A 29 -27.33 13.55 0.50
CA GLU A 29 -27.67 12.12 0.54
C GLU A 29 -26.39 11.27 0.47
N PRO A 30 -26.39 10.03 1.00
CA PRO A 30 -25.21 9.15 0.94
C PRO A 30 -24.66 8.98 -0.48
N LYS A 31 -25.53 8.82 -1.49
CA LYS A 31 -25.14 8.68 -2.90
C LYS A 31 -24.48 9.92 -3.51
N ASP A 32 -24.64 11.09 -2.88
CA ASP A 32 -24.02 12.34 -3.34
C ASP A 32 -22.57 12.49 -2.86
N CYS A 33 -22.09 11.56 -2.02
CA CYS A 33 -20.74 11.54 -1.50
C CYS A 33 -19.86 10.55 -2.29
N ALA A 34 -18.66 10.98 -2.68
CA ALA A 34 -17.67 10.12 -3.31
C ALA A 34 -16.28 10.24 -2.70
N VAL A 35 -15.58 9.11 -2.58
CA VAL A 35 -14.21 9.00 -2.08
C VAL A 35 -13.32 8.51 -3.22
N MET A 36 -12.40 9.35 -3.65
CA MET A 36 -11.51 9.15 -4.79
C MET A 36 -10.08 8.92 -4.31
N TYR A 37 -9.46 7.89 -4.87
CA TYR A 37 -8.07 7.51 -4.58
C TYR A 37 -7.30 7.17 -5.87
N ARG A 38 -5.97 7.23 -5.80
CA ARG A 38 -5.08 6.98 -6.95
C ARG A 38 -5.00 5.51 -7.37
N THR A 39 -4.84 4.58 -6.42
CA THR A 39 -4.66 3.14 -6.69
C THR A 39 -5.69 2.31 -5.95
N ASN A 40 -6.05 1.16 -6.52
CA ASN A 40 -7.07 0.29 -5.93
C ASN A 40 -6.66 -0.27 -4.55
N ALA A 41 -5.37 -0.41 -4.27
CA ALA A 41 -4.88 -0.88 -2.97
C ALA A 41 -5.38 -0.02 -1.80
N MET A 42 -5.48 1.30 -1.99
CA MET A 42 -5.96 2.23 -0.95
C MET A 42 -7.41 2.02 -0.52
N SER A 43 -8.23 1.37 -1.34
CA SER A 43 -9.62 1.10 -0.96
C SER A 43 -9.74 0.25 0.30
N ARG A 44 -8.79 -0.65 0.61
CA ARG A 44 -8.90 -1.58 1.75
C ARG A 44 -9.23 -0.86 3.07
N LEU A 45 -8.45 0.17 3.42
CA LEU A 45 -8.63 0.91 4.68
C LEU A 45 -9.95 1.69 4.72
N LEU A 46 -10.38 2.22 3.57
CA LEU A 46 -11.69 2.87 3.46
C LEU A 46 -12.82 1.86 3.65
N GLU A 47 -12.76 0.74 2.93
CA GLU A 47 -13.73 -0.36 3.04
C GLU A 47 -13.85 -0.83 4.49
N GLU A 48 -12.73 -1.06 5.18
CA GLU A 48 -12.71 -1.43 6.60
C GLU A 48 -13.34 -0.35 7.50
N ALA A 49 -13.05 0.93 7.28
CA ALA A 49 -13.64 2.02 8.04
C ALA A 49 -15.17 2.11 7.85
N PHE A 50 -15.66 1.92 6.62
CA PHE A 50 -17.11 1.87 6.34
C PHE A 50 -17.78 0.67 7.02
N LEU A 51 -17.16 -0.52 6.94
CA LEU A 51 -17.67 -1.74 7.59
C LEU A 51 -17.71 -1.58 9.12
N GLN A 52 -16.66 -1.02 9.73
CA GLN A 52 -16.61 -0.76 11.17
C GLN A 52 -17.69 0.23 11.62
N ALA A 53 -17.94 1.28 10.83
CA ALA A 53 -19.00 2.25 11.07
C ALA A 53 -20.40 1.71 10.75
N ARG A 54 -20.51 0.50 10.18
CA ARG A 54 -21.75 -0.11 9.68
C ARG A 54 -22.48 0.77 8.67
N LEU A 55 -21.72 1.48 7.84
CA LEU A 55 -22.24 2.32 6.78
C LEU A 55 -22.13 1.60 5.44
N PRO A 56 -23.20 1.59 4.61
CA PRO A 56 -23.12 1.00 3.29
C PRO A 56 -22.17 1.82 2.42
N TYR A 57 -21.52 1.17 1.45
CA TYR A 57 -20.69 1.83 0.45
C TYR A 57 -20.78 1.09 -0.88
N LYS A 58 -20.44 1.79 -1.96
CA LYS A 58 -20.42 1.24 -3.32
C LYS A 58 -19.04 1.41 -3.93
N LEU A 59 -18.49 0.35 -4.54
CA LEU A 59 -17.30 0.46 -5.38
C LEU A 59 -17.68 0.64 -6.85
N VAL A 60 -16.96 1.53 -7.54
CA VAL A 60 -17.07 1.72 -8.99
C VAL A 60 -15.73 1.45 -9.66
N GLY A 61 -15.74 0.64 -10.73
CA GLY A 61 -14.55 0.33 -11.51
C GLY A 61 -13.56 -0.64 -10.85
N ALA A 62 -13.91 -1.22 -9.70
CA ALA A 62 -13.07 -2.16 -8.97
C ALA A 62 -13.88 -3.26 -8.27
N GLN A 63 -13.25 -4.42 -8.06
CA GLN A 63 -13.75 -5.41 -7.11
C GLN A 63 -13.34 -4.99 -5.69
N ARG A 64 -14.19 -5.36 -4.70
CA ARG A 64 -13.84 -5.26 -3.26
C ARG A 64 -12.50 -5.92 -2.99
N PHE A 65 -11.75 -5.38 -2.04
CA PHE A 65 -10.37 -5.80 -1.75
C PHE A 65 -10.22 -7.33 -1.64
N TYR A 66 -10.97 -7.97 -0.74
CA TYR A 66 -10.93 -9.43 -0.51
C TYR A 66 -11.57 -10.25 -1.66
N GLY A 67 -12.26 -9.57 -2.59
CA GLY A 67 -12.85 -10.16 -3.79
C GLY A 67 -11.85 -10.40 -4.91
N ARG A 68 -10.73 -9.66 -4.92
CA ARG A 68 -9.74 -9.62 -6.01
C ARG A 68 -9.03 -10.94 -6.18
N ARG A 69 -8.62 -11.24 -7.43
CA ARG A 69 -8.05 -12.55 -7.79
C ARG A 69 -6.76 -12.82 -7.02
N GLU A 70 -5.82 -11.90 -7.08
CA GLU A 70 -4.52 -12.00 -6.43
C GLU A 70 -4.62 -12.05 -4.91
N VAL A 71 -5.52 -11.27 -4.30
CA VAL A 71 -5.76 -11.29 -2.86
C VAL A 71 -6.30 -12.67 -2.43
N LYS A 72 -7.28 -13.21 -3.17
CA LYS A 72 -7.83 -14.55 -2.91
C LYS A 72 -6.82 -15.67 -3.12
N ASP A 73 -5.92 -15.55 -4.09
CA ASP A 73 -4.88 -16.55 -4.34
C ASP A 73 -3.94 -16.63 -3.13
N VAL A 74 -3.47 -15.48 -2.63
CA VAL A 74 -2.59 -15.45 -1.47
C VAL A 74 -3.28 -15.92 -0.19
N ILE A 75 -4.53 -15.50 0.06
CA ILE A 75 -5.33 -16.01 1.18
C ILE A 75 -5.51 -17.54 1.06
N SER A 76 -5.72 -18.06 -0.14
CA SER A 76 -5.89 -19.51 -0.35
C SER A 76 -4.59 -20.29 -0.12
N LEU A 77 -3.43 -19.72 -0.48
CA LEU A 77 -2.14 -20.31 -0.13
C LEU A 77 -1.96 -20.38 1.41
N LEU A 78 -2.27 -19.29 2.12
CA LEU A 78 -2.20 -19.26 3.58
C LEU A 78 -3.20 -20.24 4.23
N ARG A 79 -4.43 -20.33 3.72
CA ARG A 79 -5.42 -21.32 4.15
C ARG A 79 -4.95 -22.75 3.95
N LEU A 80 -4.26 -23.03 2.84
CA LEU A 80 -3.73 -24.36 2.55
C LEU A 80 -2.57 -24.73 3.49
N VAL A 81 -1.74 -23.77 3.87
CA VAL A 81 -0.68 -23.96 4.88
C VAL A 81 -1.28 -24.22 6.26
N HIS A 82 -2.33 -23.48 6.63
CA HIS A 82 -3.06 -23.68 7.89
C HIS A 82 -3.78 -25.04 7.92
N ASN A 83 -4.49 -25.36 6.84
CA ASN A 83 -5.28 -26.57 6.71
C ASN A 83 -5.08 -27.22 5.32
N PRO A 84 -4.18 -28.21 5.21
CA PRO A 84 -3.99 -28.97 3.97
C PRO A 84 -5.25 -29.68 3.46
N ALA A 85 -6.27 -29.87 4.29
CA ALA A 85 -7.54 -30.47 3.87
C ALA A 85 -8.51 -29.50 3.18
N ASP A 86 -8.15 -28.21 3.04
CA ASP A 86 -8.98 -27.21 2.35
C ASP A 86 -9.00 -27.43 0.83
N GLU A 87 -9.97 -28.21 0.35
CA GLU A 87 -10.10 -28.54 -1.08
C GLU A 87 -10.39 -27.32 -1.96
N ALA A 88 -11.09 -26.32 -1.43
CA ALA A 88 -11.42 -25.11 -2.17
C ALA A 88 -10.18 -24.23 -2.38
N ALA A 89 -9.39 -24.05 -1.32
CA ALA A 89 -8.11 -23.36 -1.41
C ALA A 89 -7.14 -24.09 -2.34
N LEU A 90 -7.03 -25.43 -2.19
CA LEU A 90 -6.16 -26.25 -3.03
C LEU A 90 -6.52 -26.13 -4.51
N GLY A 91 -7.80 -26.34 -4.86
CA GLY A 91 -8.27 -26.27 -6.23
C GLY A 91 -8.00 -24.91 -6.90
N ARG A 92 -7.97 -23.83 -6.10
CA ARG A 92 -7.64 -22.49 -6.58
C ARG A 92 -6.16 -22.33 -6.92
N VAL A 93 -5.25 -22.74 -6.02
CA VAL A 93 -3.84 -22.27 -6.06
C VAL A 93 -2.85 -23.30 -6.58
N ILE A 94 -3.23 -24.58 -6.67
CA ILE A 94 -2.33 -25.67 -7.08
C ILE A 94 -1.66 -25.42 -8.44
N ASN A 95 -2.36 -24.76 -9.37
CA ASN A 95 -1.87 -24.43 -10.70
C ASN A 95 -1.66 -22.91 -10.89
N ILE A 96 -1.46 -22.17 -9.79
CA ILE A 96 -1.10 -20.74 -9.80
C ILE A 96 0.29 -20.56 -9.14
N PRO A 97 1.31 -20.08 -9.87
CA PRO A 97 1.38 -19.95 -11.34
C PRO A 97 1.22 -21.28 -12.08
N PRO A 98 1.04 -21.30 -13.42
CA PRO A 98 0.84 -22.53 -14.19
C PRO A 98 1.99 -23.53 -14.02
N ARG A 99 1.66 -24.74 -13.55
CA ARG A 99 2.61 -25.87 -13.31
C ARG A 99 2.34 -27.09 -14.19
N GLY A 100 1.41 -26.98 -15.14
CA GLY A 100 0.97 -28.11 -15.97
C GLY A 100 0.04 -29.08 -15.24
N ILE A 101 -0.58 -28.66 -14.13
CA ILE A 101 -1.56 -29.47 -13.38
C ILE A 101 -2.95 -29.17 -13.94
N GLY A 102 -3.42 -30.04 -14.84
CA GLY A 102 -4.76 -29.95 -15.43
C GLY A 102 -5.86 -30.65 -14.63
N GLU A 103 -7.12 -30.48 -15.05
CA GLU A 103 -8.28 -31.06 -14.36
C GLU A 103 -8.25 -32.58 -14.22
N LYS A 104 -7.70 -33.30 -15.22
CA LYS A 104 -7.54 -34.76 -15.15
C LYS A 104 -6.60 -35.18 -14.02
N THR A 105 -5.52 -34.43 -13.83
CA THR A 105 -4.56 -34.66 -12.75
C THR A 105 -5.21 -34.40 -11.40
N LEU A 106 -5.97 -33.31 -11.26
CA LEU A 106 -6.74 -33.01 -10.05
C LEU A 106 -7.79 -34.07 -9.73
N THR A 107 -8.57 -34.51 -10.73
CA THR A 107 -9.54 -35.59 -10.58
C THR A 107 -8.88 -36.88 -10.10
N THR A 108 -7.71 -37.20 -10.65
CA THR A 108 -6.92 -38.36 -10.23
C THR A 108 -6.42 -38.20 -8.78
N LEU A 109 -5.97 -37.00 -8.39
CA LEU A 109 -5.54 -36.69 -7.02
C LEU A 109 -6.68 -36.92 -6.02
N HIS A 110 -7.88 -36.41 -6.29
CA HIS A 110 -9.05 -36.64 -5.44
C HIS A 110 -9.48 -38.11 -5.42
N LEU A 111 -9.36 -38.84 -6.55
CA LEU A 111 -9.65 -40.27 -6.59
C LEU A 111 -8.70 -41.07 -5.71
N VAL A 112 -7.39 -40.81 -5.80
CA VAL A 112 -6.37 -41.46 -4.97
C VAL A 112 -6.59 -41.12 -3.49
N ALA A 113 -6.91 -39.86 -3.18
CA ALA A 113 -7.23 -39.44 -1.81
C ALA A 113 -8.42 -40.22 -1.24
N ARG A 114 -9.53 -40.32 -2.00
CA ARG A 114 -10.71 -41.11 -1.63
C ARG A 114 -10.42 -42.60 -1.44
N GLN A 115 -9.63 -43.21 -2.32
CA GLN A 115 -9.26 -44.62 -2.22
C GLN A 115 -8.46 -44.94 -0.95
N ASN A 116 -7.72 -43.96 -0.42
CA ASN A 116 -6.90 -44.10 0.77
C ASN A 116 -7.57 -43.51 2.03
N ASN A 117 -8.83 -43.07 1.95
CA ASN A 117 -9.57 -42.40 3.03
C ASN A 117 -8.82 -41.19 3.63
N VAL A 118 -8.14 -40.41 2.79
CA VAL A 118 -7.44 -39.18 3.17
C VAL A 118 -7.87 -38.02 2.28
N ASN A 119 -7.46 -36.78 2.62
CA ASN A 119 -7.71 -35.60 1.79
C ASN A 119 -6.61 -35.42 0.73
N ALA A 120 -6.91 -34.60 -0.29
CA ALA A 120 -5.98 -34.36 -1.40
C ALA A 120 -4.66 -33.71 -0.94
N GLY A 121 -4.69 -32.82 0.07
CA GLY A 121 -3.47 -32.22 0.63
C GLY A 121 -2.57 -33.24 1.32
N ALA A 122 -3.12 -34.23 2.02
CA ALA A 122 -2.35 -35.31 2.61
C ALA A 122 -1.63 -36.15 1.55
N ILE A 123 -2.27 -36.42 0.41
CA ILE A 123 -1.61 -37.08 -0.73
C ILE A 123 -0.49 -36.18 -1.30
N LEU A 124 -0.70 -34.87 -1.40
CA LEU A 124 0.35 -33.95 -1.85
C LEU A 124 1.57 -33.94 -0.92
N LEU A 125 1.34 -33.86 0.39
CA LEU A 125 2.41 -33.94 1.40
C LEU A 125 3.13 -35.29 1.33
N ASP A 126 2.42 -36.37 1.05
CA ASP A 126 3.02 -37.68 0.85
C ASP A 126 3.90 -37.74 -0.41
N LEU A 127 3.40 -37.16 -1.51
CA LEU A 127 4.09 -37.05 -2.79
C LEU A 127 5.35 -36.18 -2.72
N ALA A 128 5.49 -35.33 -1.70
CA ALA A 128 6.72 -34.57 -1.43
C ALA A 128 7.96 -35.48 -1.25
N ARG A 129 7.76 -36.75 -0.90
CA ARG A 129 8.82 -37.79 -0.82
C ARG A 129 9.26 -38.30 -2.19
N GLY A 130 8.66 -37.80 -3.28
CA GLY A 130 8.99 -38.20 -4.65
C GLY A 130 8.74 -39.68 -4.91
N ALA A 131 9.68 -40.34 -5.57
CA ALA A 131 9.56 -41.75 -5.99
C ALA A 131 9.42 -42.75 -4.83
N GLU A 132 9.72 -42.34 -3.60
CA GLU A 132 9.53 -43.16 -2.40
C GLU A 132 8.08 -43.19 -1.91
N SER A 133 7.25 -42.23 -2.35
CA SER A 133 5.83 -42.23 -2.03
C SER A 133 5.10 -43.43 -2.67
N PRO A 134 4.28 -44.17 -1.91
CA PRO A 134 3.45 -45.24 -2.46
C PRO A 134 2.44 -44.72 -3.50
N HIS A 135 2.07 -43.44 -3.42
CA HIS A 135 1.11 -42.80 -4.31
C HIS A 135 1.74 -42.27 -5.61
N TYR A 136 3.07 -42.17 -5.68
CA TYR A 136 3.77 -41.61 -6.85
C TYR A 136 3.44 -42.36 -8.15
N LYS A 137 3.33 -43.69 -8.08
CA LYS A 137 3.02 -44.55 -9.23
C LYS A 137 1.57 -44.44 -9.72
N SER A 138 0.68 -43.83 -8.93
CA SER A 138 -0.71 -43.57 -9.32
C SER A 138 -0.83 -42.44 -10.34
N PHE A 139 0.23 -41.67 -10.57
CA PHE A 139 0.27 -40.55 -11.50
C PHE A 139 1.25 -40.81 -12.64
N THR A 140 0.94 -40.27 -13.82
CA THR A 140 1.92 -40.25 -14.92
C THR A 140 3.11 -39.37 -14.55
N GLY A 141 4.33 -39.65 -15.04
CA GLY A 141 5.51 -38.84 -14.72
C GLY A 141 5.35 -37.34 -15.01
N ARG A 142 4.58 -36.97 -16.04
CA ARG A 142 4.24 -35.57 -16.37
C ARG A 142 3.34 -34.87 -15.33
N ALA A 143 2.56 -35.65 -14.57
CA ALA A 143 1.69 -35.14 -13.51
C ALA A 143 2.32 -35.29 -12.12
N ALA A 144 3.12 -36.35 -11.91
CA ALA A 144 3.72 -36.67 -10.63
C ALA A 144 4.76 -35.63 -10.19
N ILE A 145 5.59 -35.13 -11.13
CA ILE A 145 6.66 -34.16 -10.81
C ILE A 145 6.07 -32.84 -10.28
N PRO A 146 5.15 -32.14 -11.00
CA PRO A 146 4.57 -30.90 -10.48
C PRO A 146 3.80 -31.06 -9.16
N LEU A 147 3.15 -32.22 -8.95
CA LEU A 147 2.47 -32.52 -7.69
C LEU A 147 3.45 -32.73 -6.54
N ALA A 148 4.55 -33.43 -6.78
CA ALA A 148 5.61 -33.64 -5.79
C ALA A 148 6.32 -32.33 -5.45
N ASP A 149 6.63 -31.49 -6.45
CA ASP A 149 7.25 -30.18 -6.25
C ASP A 149 6.35 -29.27 -5.40
N PHE A 150 5.05 -29.20 -5.74
CA PHE A 150 4.08 -28.44 -4.95
C PHE A 150 3.88 -29.02 -3.55
N GLY A 151 3.85 -30.35 -3.41
CA GLY A 151 3.82 -31.03 -2.11
C GLY A 151 5.05 -30.70 -1.25
N GLY A 152 6.24 -30.63 -1.85
CA GLY A 152 7.48 -30.23 -1.19
C GLY A 152 7.44 -28.79 -0.70
N MET A 153 6.94 -27.87 -1.53
CA MET A 153 6.71 -26.48 -1.13
C MET A 153 5.72 -26.40 0.03
N LEU A 154 4.56 -27.06 -0.06
CA LEU A 154 3.55 -27.07 0.99
C LEU A 154 4.08 -27.67 2.30
N SER A 155 4.85 -28.76 2.23
CA SER A 155 5.50 -29.36 3.38
C SER A 155 6.51 -28.40 4.03
N SER A 156 7.27 -27.66 3.22
CA SER A 156 8.20 -26.64 3.69
C SER A 156 7.47 -25.49 4.39
N TRP A 157 6.41 -24.96 3.79
CA TRP A 157 5.62 -23.87 4.37
C TRP A 157 4.95 -24.27 5.68
N THR A 158 4.36 -25.47 5.72
CA THR A 158 3.70 -26.02 6.93
C THR A 158 4.71 -26.21 8.07
N ALA A 159 5.95 -26.61 7.76
CA ALA A 159 7.01 -26.75 8.76
C ALA A 159 7.51 -25.42 9.33
N HIS A 160 7.43 -24.33 8.55
CA HIS A 160 7.86 -23.00 8.97
C HIS A 160 6.74 -22.16 9.59
N ALA A 161 5.46 -22.46 9.31
CA ALA A 161 4.33 -21.72 9.86
C ALA A 161 4.33 -21.54 11.40
N PRO A 162 4.84 -22.49 12.22
CA PRO A 162 4.95 -22.29 13.67
C PRO A 162 6.11 -21.37 14.12
N THR A 163 7.12 -21.16 13.27
CA THR A 163 8.35 -20.42 13.62
C THR A 163 8.44 -19.05 12.95
N ASP A 164 7.97 -18.95 11.71
CA ASP A 164 7.95 -17.73 10.93
C ASP A 164 6.78 -16.85 11.40
N THR A 165 7.00 -15.54 11.44
CA THR A 165 5.89 -14.58 11.54
C THR A 165 5.03 -14.63 10.27
N ILE A 166 3.77 -14.16 10.34
CA ILE A 166 2.86 -14.17 9.20
C ILE A 166 3.46 -13.44 7.97
N PRO A 167 4.11 -12.26 8.09
CA PRO A 167 4.78 -11.61 6.96
C PRO A 167 5.95 -12.42 6.38
N GLU A 168 6.72 -13.12 7.21
CA GLU A 168 7.84 -13.96 6.75
C GLU A 168 7.33 -15.19 6.00
N LEU A 169 6.28 -15.84 6.52
CA LEU A 169 5.60 -16.94 5.83
C LEU A 169 5.01 -16.47 4.50
N PHE A 170 4.39 -15.29 4.48
CA PHE A 170 3.86 -14.66 3.27
C PHE A 170 4.96 -14.45 2.22
N ASP A 171 6.08 -13.82 2.59
CA ASP A 171 7.21 -13.58 1.68
C ASP A 171 7.83 -14.88 1.17
N ARG A 172 7.96 -15.88 2.04
CA ARG A 172 8.44 -17.23 1.67
C ARG A 172 7.56 -17.85 0.60
N ILE A 173 6.24 -17.90 0.82
CA ILE A 173 5.28 -18.47 -0.12
C ILE A 173 5.38 -17.77 -1.48
N LEU A 174 5.35 -16.43 -1.49
CA LEU A 174 5.37 -15.66 -2.74
C LEU A 174 6.67 -15.85 -3.52
N ARG A 175 7.80 -15.90 -2.82
CA ARG A 175 9.11 -16.14 -3.43
C ARG A 175 9.22 -17.55 -3.99
N ASP A 176 8.82 -18.56 -3.23
CA ASP A 176 8.96 -19.96 -3.62
C ASP A 176 8.14 -20.30 -4.87
N ILE A 177 7.00 -19.61 -5.08
CA ILE A 177 6.19 -19.75 -6.30
C ILE A 177 6.48 -18.71 -7.38
N ASN A 178 7.43 -17.79 -7.15
CA ASN A 178 7.74 -16.68 -8.06
C ASN A 178 6.49 -15.85 -8.43
N TYR A 179 5.68 -15.51 -7.43
CA TYR A 179 4.34 -14.94 -7.62
C TYR A 179 4.36 -13.53 -8.20
N LYS A 180 5.39 -12.73 -7.86
CA LYS A 180 5.51 -11.36 -8.34
C LYS A 180 5.68 -11.33 -9.85
N GLU A 181 6.59 -12.14 -10.36
CA GLU A 181 6.89 -12.29 -11.79
C GLU A 181 5.69 -12.88 -12.55
N TYR A 182 4.88 -13.70 -11.87
CA TYR A 182 3.63 -14.21 -12.44
C TYR A 182 2.52 -13.17 -12.50
N ILE A 183 2.41 -12.26 -11.53
CA ILE A 183 1.40 -11.20 -11.57
C ILE A 183 1.83 -10.05 -12.47
N VAL A 184 3.12 -9.70 -12.41
CA VAL A 184 3.74 -8.63 -13.17
C VAL A 184 4.34 -9.23 -14.44
N GLU A 185 3.45 -9.71 -15.32
CA GLU A 185 3.84 -10.28 -16.63
C GLU A 185 4.32 -9.18 -17.60
N ASP A 186 3.87 -7.94 -17.38
CA ASP A 186 4.23 -6.73 -18.13
C ASP A 186 4.32 -5.49 -17.22
N ASP A 187 4.85 -4.39 -17.77
CA ASP A 187 4.92 -3.10 -17.09
C ASP A 187 3.60 -2.30 -17.20
N SER A 188 2.46 -2.98 -17.40
CA SER A 188 1.16 -2.30 -17.45
C SER A 188 0.71 -1.84 -16.06
N GLU A 189 -0.08 -0.76 -16.02
CA GLU A 189 -0.63 -0.24 -14.77
C GLU A 189 -1.51 -1.29 -14.07
N GLU A 190 -2.25 -2.12 -14.81
CA GLU A 190 -3.09 -3.17 -14.24
C GLU A 190 -2.25 -4.26 -13.53
N SER A 191 -1.17 -4.73 -14.16
CA SER A 191 -0.27 -5.73 -13.57
C SER A 191 0.39 -5.21 -12.28
N LEU A 192 0.80 -3.95 -12.29
CA LEU A 192 1.41 -3.30 -11.14
C LEU A 192 0.39 -3.03 -10.01
N ASP A 193 -0.84 -2.62 -10.34
CA ASP A 193 -1.95 -2.48 -9.39
C ASP A 193 -2.26 -3.79 -8.68
N ARG A 194 -2.22 -4.92 -9.39
CA ARG A 194 -2.40 -6.25 -8.78
C ARG A 194 -1.28 -6.54 -7.77
N TRP A 195 -0.04 -6.19 -8.08
CA TRP A 195 1.05 -6.34 -7.12
C TRP A 195 0.87 -5.44 -5.89
N GLU A 196 0.38 -4.22 -6.06
CA GLU A 196 0.05 -3.33 -4.94
C GLU A 196 -1.03 -3.92 -4.03
N ASN A 197 -2.04 -4.59 -4.58
CA ASN A 197 -3.05 -5.28 -3.79
C ASN A 197 -2.45 -6.38 -2.90
N VAL A 198 -1.46 -7.12 -3.43
CA VAL A 198 -0.72 -8.14 -2.68
C VAL A 198 0.14 -7.49 -1.58
N GLN A 199 0.79 -6.37 -1.86
CA GLN A 199 1.56 -5.61 -0.86
C GLN A 199 0.67 -5.02 0.23
N GLU A 200 -0.55 -4.60 -0.11
CA GLU A 200 -1.53 -4.14 0.87
C GLU A 200 -1.98 -5.27 1.80
N LEU A 201 -2.21 -6.47 1.27
CA LEU A 201 -2.50 -7.64 2.09
C LEU A 201 -1.32 -8.00 3.00
N LYS A 202 -0.08 -7.86 2.49
CA LYS A 202 1.13 -8.02 3.31
C LYS A 202 1.21 -6.99 4.44
N ARG A 203 0.84 -5.73 4.17
CA ARG A 203 0.78 -4.68 5.20
C ARG A 203 -0.19 -5.06 6.31
N LEU A 204 -1.36 -5.61 5.98
CA LEU A 204 -2.29 -6.16 6.96
C LEU A 204 -1.64 -7.31 7.75
N ALA A 205 -0.95 -8.24 7.08
CA ALA A 205 -0.25 -9.33 7.76
C ALA A 205 0.82 -8.85 8.76
N MET A 206 1.49 -7.71 8.52
CA MET A 206 2.46 -7.13 9.45
C MET A 206 1.84 -6.75 10.81
N GLU A 207 0.58 -6.33 10.81
CA GLU A 207 -0.14 -5.97 12.04
C GLU A 207 -0.47 -7.20 12.91
N TYR A 208 -0.43 -8.38 12.31
CA TYR A 208 -0.63 -9.68 12.94
C TYR A 208 0.69 -10.43 13.19
N SER A 209 1.84 -9.74 13.11
CA SER A 209 3.18 -10.35 13.30
C SER A 209 3.36 -11.07 14.65
N THR A 210 2.65 -10.64 15.70
CA THR A 210 2.69 -11.26 17.04
C THR A 210 1.54 -12.25 17.29
N ARG A 211 0.68 -12.48 16.29
CA ARG A 211 -0.52 -13.32 16.35
C ARG A 211 -0.32 -14.61 15.57
N THR A 212 -1.25 -15.54 15.76
CA THR A 212 -1.24 -16.82 15.04
C THR A 212 -1.81 -16.65 13.63
N LEU A 213 -1.45 -17.57 12.72
CA LEU A 213 -2.03 -17.64 11.38
C LEU A 213 -3.56 -17.81 11.43
N ASP A 214 -4.04 -18.61 12.38
CA ASP A 214 -5.46 -18.85 12.65
C ASP A 214 -6.20 -17.54 12.92
N GLU A 215 -5.69 -16.71 13.85
CA GLU A 215 -6.29 -15.42 14.20
C GLU A 215 -6.33 -14.46 13.00
N PHE A 216 -5.30 -14.48 12.15
CA PHE A 216 -5.26 -13.68 10.93
C PHE A 216 -6.31 -14.15 9.92
N LEU A 217 -6.41 -15.46 9.67
CA LEU A 217 -7.37 -16.04 8.73
C LEU A 217 -8.82 -15.87 9.21
N GLU A 218 -9.07 -15.96 10.51
CA GLU A 218 -10.38 -15.64 11.11
C GLU A 218 -10.78 -14.19 10.88
N ASN A 219 -9.85 -13.24 11.08
CA ASN A 219 -10.12 -11.83 10.81
C ASN A 219 -10.46 -11.58 9.33
N VAL A 220 -9.65 -12.13 8.43
CA VAL A 220 -9.86 -12.02 6.98
C VAL A 220 -11.22 -12.61 6.57
N ALA A 221 -11.60 -13.76 7.13
CA ALA A 221 -12.90 -14.38 6.86
C ALA A 221 -14.07 -13.52 7.35
N LEU A 222 -13.97 -12.94 8.55
CA LEU A 222 -15.01 -12.08 9.12
C LEU A 222 -15.27 -10.82 8.27
N VAL A 223 -14.20 -10.21 7.74
CA VAL A 223 -14.33 -9.03 6.89
C VAL A 223 -14.87 -9.40 5.51
N ALA A 224 -14.44 -10.54 4.94
CA ALA A 224 -14.91 -11.00 3.64
C ALA A 224 -16.38 -11.47 3.63
N ASP A 225 -16.92 -11.94 4.75
CA ASP A 225 -18.30 -12.45 4.84
C ASP A 225 -19.37 -11.36 5.06
N GLN A 226 -18.99 -10.15 5.52
CA GLN A 226 -19.94 -9.06 5.82
C GLN A 226 -20.53 -8.34 4.57
N ASP A 227 -20.40 -8.94 3.39
CA ASP A 227 -20.26 -8.20 2.14
C ASP A 227 -21.40 -8.43 1.13
N THR A 228 -22.67 -8.35 1.54
CA THR A 228 -23.81 -8.62 0.63
C THR A 228 -24.86 -7.52 0.48
N ILE A 229 -24.66 -6.32 1.01
CA ILE A 229 -25.67 -5.25 0.88
C ILE A 229 -25.24 -4.23 -0.18
N THR A 230 -25.73 -4.42 -1.41
CA THR A 230 -25.63 -3.40 -2.47
C THR A 230 -26.78 -2.41 -2.31
N ASP A 231 -26.66 -1.46 -1.37
CA ASP A 231 -27.64 -0.38 -1.29
C ASP A 231 -27.39 0.64 -2.42
N SER A 232 -28.46 1.00 -3.13
CA SER A 232 -28.42 2.03 -4.16
C SER A 232 -28.11 3.42 -3.59
N ASN A 233 -28.40 3.64 -2.30
CA ASN A 233 -28.20 4.92 -1.62
C ASN A 233 -27.00 4.86 -0.67
N ALA A 234 -25.80 4.78 -1.24
CA ALA A 234 -24.56 4.65 -0.48
C ALA A 234 -23.45 5.53 -1.09
N PRO A 235 -22.47 6.00 -0.30
CA PRO A 235 -21.30 6.72 -0.79
C PRO A 235 -20.49 5.87 -1.77
N THR A 236 -19.89 6.51 -2.76
CA THR A 236 -19.16 5.83 -3.82
C THR A 236 -17.65 5.90 -3.62
N LEU A 237 -16.98 4.76 -3.53
CA LEU A 237 -15.53 4.60 -3.54
C LEU A 237 -15.09 4.26 -4.97
N LEU A 238 -14.12 5.01 -5.50
CA LEU A 238 -13.65 4.82 -6.87
C LEU A 238 -12.24 5.35 -7.07
N THR A 239 -11.55 4.84 -8.09
CA THR A 239 -10.28 5.45 -8.51
C THR A 239 -10.53 6.78 -9.21
N LEU A 240 -9.55 7.67 -9.20
CA LEU A 240 -9.61 8.94 -9.95
C LEU A 240 -9.84 8.70 -11.46
N HIS A 241 -9.27 7.63 -12.02
CA HIS A 241 -9.51 7.21 -13.40
C HIS A 241 -10.98 6.85 -13.66
N ALA A 242 -11.60 6.10 -12.74
CA ALA A 242 -13.00 5.70 -12.83
C ALA A 242 -13.98 6.86 -12.61
N ALA A 243 -13.51 7.99 -12.08
CA ALA A 243 -14.35 9.16 -11.82
C ALA A 243 -14.66 10.00 -13.07
N LYS A 244 -14.02 9.71 -14.22
CA LYS A 244 -14.21 10.47 -15.46
C LYS A 244 -15.68 10.46 -15.91
N GLY A 245 -16.25 11.65 -16.06
CA GLY A 245 -17.65 11.83 -16.49
C GLY A 245 -18.69 11.64 -15.38
N LEU A 246 -18.26 11.41 -14.13
CA LEU A 246 -19.13 11.40 -12.95
C LEU A 246 -18.97 12.70 -12.18
N GLU A 247 -19.98 13.07 -11.39
CA GLU A 247 -19.95 14.26 -10.54
C GLU A 247 -20.77 14.02 -9.28
N TYR A 248 -20.32 14.57 -8.16
CA TYR A 248 -20.87 14.31 -6.82
C TYR A 248 -21.00 15.62 -6.03
N GLY A 249 -21.97 15.68 -5.12
CA GLY A 249 -22.17 16.85 -4.25
C GLY A 249 -20.95 17.09 -3.35
N ALA A 250 -20.49 16.03 -2.68
CA ALA A 250 -19.30 16.05 -1.84
C ALA A 250 -18.25 15.04 -2.35
N VAL A 251 -17.02 15.50 -2.60
CA VAL A 251 -15.90 14.67 -3.04
C VAL A 251 -14.76 14.72 -2.04
N PHE A 252 -14.22 13.55 -1.71
CA PHE A 252 -13.03 13.36 -0.88
C PHE A 252 -11.92 12.80 -1.76
N ILE A 253 -10.80 13.52 -1.89
CA ILE A 253 -9.58 12.99 -2.53
C ILE A 253 -8.61 12.67 -1.41
N VAL A 254 -8.31 11.38 -1.24
CA VAL A 254 -7.42 10.85 -0.21
C VAL A 254 -6.08 10.44 -0.81
N GLY A 255 -5.07 10.24 0.03
CA GLY A 255 -3.77 9.78 -0.48
C GLY A 255 -2.92 10.89 -1.08
N LEU A 256 -3.14 12.16 -0.71
CA LEU A 256 -2.38 13.32 -1.24
C LEU A 256 -0.99 13.43 -0.60
N ASP A 257 -0.20 12.38 -0.81
CA ASP A 257 1.18 12.26 -0.39
C ASP A 257 2.06 11.94 -1.60
N ASP A 258 3.22 12.60 -1.72
CA ASP A 258 4.17 12.36 -2.80
C ASP A 258 4.64 10.89 -2.76
N GLY A 259 4.52 10.20 -3.90
CA GLY A 259 4.76 8.77 -4.03
C GLY A 259 3.49 7.93 -4.07
N ILE A 260 2.38 8.45 -3.54
CA ILE A 260 1.03 7.87 -3.66
C ILE A 260 0.21 8.66 -4.68
N PHE A 261 0.12 9.97 -4.51
CA PHE A 261 -0.50 10.85 -5.48
C PHE A 261 0.14 12.26 -5.45
N PRO A 262 1.04 12.60 -6.39
CA PRO A 262 1.41 11.83 -7.59
C PRO A 262 2.06 10.49 -7.29
N HIS A 263 1.74 9.48 -8.09
CA HIS A 263 2.31 8.15 -7.94
C HIS A 263 3.83 8.19 -8.23
N SER A 264 4.63 7.47 -7.43
CA SER A 264 6.10 7.49 -7.49
C SER A 264 6.68 7.26 -8.90
N ARG A 265 6.04 6.39 -9.69
CA ARG A 265 6.42 6.08 -11.09
C ARG A 265 6.47 7.31 -12.00
N SER A 266 5.65 8.32 -11.71
CA SER A 266 5.57 9.54 -12.54
C SER A 266 6.71 10.54 -12.29
N PHE A 267 7.59 10.27 -11.32
CA PHE A 267 8.57 11.27 -10.87
C PHE A 267 9.74 11.45 -11.85
N ASP A 268 10.09 10.38 -12.57
CA ASP A 268 11.23 10.38 -13.48
C ASP A 268 10.91 10.99 -14.84
N GLU A 269 9.64 10.96 -15.25
CA GLU A 269 9.18 11.42 -16.55
C GLU A 269 8.24 12.63 -16.44
N PRO A 270 8.62 13.81 -17.00
CA PRO A 270 7.79 15.01 -16.95
C PRO A 270 6.39 14.82 -17.55
N GLU A 271 6.27 14.02 -18.62
CA GLU A 271 4.99 13.75 -19.27
C GLU A 271 4.03 12.95 -18.38
N GLN A 272 4.56 11.98 -17.62
CA GLN A 272 3.77 11.21 -16.65
C GLN A 272 3.34 12.08 -15.47
N MET A 273 4.21 12.97 -15.00
CA MET A 273 3.86 13.96 -13.95
C MET A 273 2.72 14.89 -14.41
N GLU A 274 2.76 15.35 -15.66
CA GLU A 274 1.68 16.13 -16.24
C GLU A 274 0.37 15.32 -16.39
N GLU A 275 0.45 14.01 -16.63
CA GLU A 275 -0.74 13.13 -16.62
C GLU A 275 -1.33 12.98 -15.21
N GLU A 276 -0.50 12.75 -14.19
CA GLU A 276 -0.95 12.72 -12.78
C GLU A 276 -1.58 14.06 -12.37
N ARG A 277 -1.03 15.18 -12.85
CA ARG A 277 -1.60 16.51 -12.65
C ARG A 277 -2.96 16.66 -13.33
N ARG A 278 -3.12 16.15 -14.55
CA ARG A 278 -4.43 16.09 -15.24
C ARG A 278 -5.42 15.22 -14.47
N LEU A 279 -4.97 14.10 -13.92
CA LEU A 279 -5.80 13.22 -13.09
C LEU A 279 -6.29 13.94 -11.82
N PHE A 280 -5.42 14.73 -11.18
CA PHE A 280 -5.80 15.56 -10.03
C PHE A 280 -6.83 16.62 -10.40
N TYR A 281 -6.62 17.32 -11.52
CA TYR A 281 -7.58 18.27 -12.06
C TYR A 281 -8.95 17.62 -12.33
N VAL A 282 -8.96 16.42 -12.93
CA VAL A 282 -10.21 15.67 -13.14
C VAL A 282 -10.88 15.40 -11.80
N GLY A 283 -10.15 14.91 -10.79
CA GLY A 283 -10.67 14.66 -9.44
C GLY A 283 -11.31 15.89 -8.80
N ILE A 284 -10.62 17.04 -8.81
CA ILE A 284 -11.11 18.31 -8.27
C ILE A 284 -12.43 18.71 -8.94
N THR A 285 -12.48 18.61 -10.28
CA THR A 285 -13.65 19.02 -11.07
C THR A 285 -14.84 18.05 -10.99
N ARG A 286 -14.74 16.95 -10.24
CA ARG A 286 -15.90 16.07 -9.98
C ARG A 286 -16.77 16.59 -8.83
N ALA A 287 -16.27 17.52 -8.02
CA ALA A 287 -16.99 18.09 -6.89
C ALA A 287 -17.93 19.21 -7.34
N LYS A 288 -19.21 19.15 -6.95
CA LYS A 288 -20.20 20.21 -7.21
C LYS A 288 -20.22 21.25 -6.09
N ASP A 289 -20.28 20.80 -4.84
CA ASP A 289 -20.53 21.69 -3.69
C ASP A 289 -19.38 21.68 -2.68
N ARG A 290 -18.88 20.50 -2.31
CA ARG A 290 -17.80 20.35 -1.30
C ARG A 290 -16.68 19.47 -1.81
N LEU A 291 -15.44 19.96 -1.69
CA LEU A 291 -14.22 19.21 -1.95
C LEU A 291 -13.39 19.10 -0.68
N TYR A 292 -13.02 17.87 -0.33
CA TYR A 292 -12.12 17.54 0.76
C TYR A 292 -10.84 16.93 0.18
N LEU A 293 -9.70 17.50 0.56
CA LEU A 293 -8.37 17.06 0.17
C LEU A 293 -7.68 16.53 1.43
N LEU A 294 -7.30 15.27 1.43
CA LEU A 294 -6.77 14.59 2.60
C LEU A 294 -5.43 13.95 2.31
N ARG A 295 -4.57 14.01 3.33
CA ARG A 295 -3.30 13.29 3.37
C ARG A 295 -3.06 12.72 4.76
N ALA A 296 -2.17 11.73 4.86
CA ALA A 296 -1.76 11.15 6.12
C ALA A 296 -0.26 11.37 6.31
N ILE A 297 0.15 11.94 7.45
CA ILE A 297 1.56 12.28 7.74
C ILE A 297 2.43 11.03 7.88
N GLN A 298 1.83 9.94 8.35
CA GLN A 298 2.46 8.64 8.46
C GLN A 298 1.59 7.62 7.74
N ARG A 299 2.21 6.72 6.98
CA ARG A 299 1.50 5.61 6.36
C ARG A 299 2.24 4.32 6.60
N GLY A 300 1.50 3.22 6.73
CA GLY A 300 2.07 1.92 7.05
C GLY A 300 1.50 1.32 8.32
N GLY A 301 1.59 0.00 8.41
CA GLY A 301 1.05 -0.78 9.52
C GLY A 301 1.73 -0.48 10.85
N ARG A 302 1.09 -0.93 11.92
CA ARG A 302 1.53 -0.72 13.31
C ARG A 302 2.99 -1.17 13.51
N GLY A 303 3.91 -0.21 13.66
CA GLY A 303 5.34 -0.46 13.93
C GLY A 303 6.29 -0.27 12.73
N MET A 304 5.77 -0.05 11.53
CA MET A 304 6.54 0.30 10.33
C MET A 304 5.97 1.53 9.62
N ALA A 305 5.42 2.47 10.40
CA ALA A 305 4.86 3.70 9.85
C ALA A 305 5.99 4.59 9.31
N GLU A 306 5.94 4.90 8.02
CA GLU A 306 6.87 5.79 7.36
C GLU A 306 6.28 7.19 7.29
N GLU A 307 7.11 8.21 7.52
CA GLU A 307 6.69 9.60 7.29
C GLU A 307 6.55 9.85 5.79
N THR A 308 5.46 10.50 5.42
CA THR A 308 5.15 10.84 4.03
C THR A 308 5.36 12.33 3.80
N TYR A 309 5.68 12.67 2.54
CA TYR A 309 5.76 14.05 2.10
C TYR A 309 4.42 14.49 1.51
N PRO A 310 3.96 15.73 1.77
CA PRO A 310 2.73 16.22 1.16
C PRO A 310 2.84 16.21 -0.37
N SER A 311 1.73 15.91 -1.03
CA SER A 311 1.63 15.97 -2.49
C SER A 311 1.99 17.37 -2.99
N ARG A 312 2.93 17.45 -3.93
CA ARG A 312 3.27 18.69 -4.63
C ARG A 312 2.07 19.38 -5.29
N PHE A 313 1.03 18.62 -5.64
CA PHE A 313 -0.18 19.19 -6.24
C PHE A 313 -0.98 20.08 -5.28
N VAL A 314 -0.78 19.94 -3.97
CA VAL A 314 -1.40 20.82 -2.97
C VAL A 314 -0.79 22.22 -3.04
N ASP A 315 0.51 22.33 -3.31
CA ASP A 315 1.22 23.62 -3.41
C ASP A 315 0.80 24.43 -4.65
N ASP A 316 0.28 23.75 -5.67
CA ASP A 316 -0.25 24.37 -6.88
C ASP A 316 -1.65 25.02 -6.67
N ILE A 317 -2.30 24.72 -5.53
CA ILE A 317 -3.59 25.32 -5.18
C ILE A 317 -3.35 26.64 -4.43
N PRO A 318 -3.93 27.77 -4.87
CA PRO A 318 -3.81 29.03 -4.16
C PRO A 318 -4.22 28.90 -2.68
N SER A 319 -3.31 29.26 -1.77
CA SER A 319 -3.46 29.05 -0.33
C SER A 319 -4.75 29.67 0.25
N GLU A 320 -5.22 30.77 -0.32
CA GLU A 320 -6.45 31.45 0.06
C GLU A 320 -7.72 30.62 -0.16
N LEU A 321 -7.67 29.63 -1.05
CA LEU A 321 -8.76 28.69 -1.32
C LEU A 321 -8.75 27.50 -0.36
N LEU A 322 -7.61 27.23 0.28
CA LEU A 322 -7.44 26.11 1.19
C LEU A 322 -7.91 26.50 2.59
N VAL A 323 -9.04 25.93 3.00
CA VAL A 323 -9.56 26.02 4.37
C VAL A 323 -9.27 24.72 5.10
N GLY A 324 -8.58 24.75 6.25
CA GLY A 324 -8.16 23.53 6.91
C GLY A 324 -7.22 23.72 8.10
N LYS A 325 -6.92 22.61 8.80
CA LYS A 325 -5.90 22.54 9.85
C LYS A 325 -4.70 21.78 9.32
N THR A 326 -3.54 22.43 9.27
CA THR A 326 -2.25 21.73 9.18
C THR A 326 -1.82 21.30 10.59
N ARG A 327 -0.96 20.28 10.72
CA ARG A 327 -0.49 19.78 12.02
C ARG A 327 0.29 20.82 12.83
N THR A 328 0.80 21.87 12.19
CA THR A 328 1.43 23.02 12.87
C THR A 328 0.44 23.95 13.57
N GLY A 329 -0.87 23.71 13.47
CA GLY A 329 -1.89 24.62 13.98
C GLY A 329 -1.99 25.92 13.18
N ARG A 330 -1.21 26.08 12.10
CA ARG A 330 -1.38 27.20 11.17
C ARG A 330 -2.67 27.02 10.40
N SER A 331 -3.56 27.99 10.58
CA SER A 331 -4.69 28.21 9.69
C SER A 331 -4.14 28.59 8.31
N MET A 332 -4.56 27.88 7.26
CA MET A 332 -4.24 28.22 5.87
C MET A 332 -4.94 29.50 5.39
N ARG A 333 -5.66 30.23 6.25
CA ARG A 333 -6.18 31.55 5.91
C ARG A 333 -5.08 32.61 6.00
N GLY A 334 -4.54 32.95 4.84
CA GLY A 334 -3.95 34.25 4.57
C GLY A 334 -2.62 34.51 5.28
N ALA A 335 -1.51 34.22 4.58
CA ALA A 335 -0.28 34.95 4.77
C ALA A 335 0.36 35.18 3.39
N PRO A 336 0.54 36.43 2.95
CA PRO A 336 1.33 36.71 1.76
C PRO A 336 2.78 36.29 2.04
N LEU A 337 3.36 35.50 1.15
CA LEU A 337 4.81 35.35 1.06
C LEU A 337 5.38 36.62 0.42
N ASP A 338 5.46 37.70 1.20
CA ASP A 338 6.22 38.88 0.83
C ASP A 338 7.70 38.60 1.09
N THR A 339 8.36 38.02 0.10
CA THR A 339 9.80 37.78 0.07
C THR A 339 10.54 39.08 -0.21
N LYS A 340 10.54 40.03 0.74
CA LYS A 340 11.42 41.20 0.70
C LYS A 340 11.88 41.60 2.10
N TRP A 341 13.10 41.24 2.45
CA TRP A 341 13.86 42.03 3.43
C TRP A 341 15.21 42.44 2.86
N SER A 342 15.23 43.69 2.42
CA SER A 342 16.41 44.51 2.17
C SER A 342 17.19 44.77 3.47
N SER A 343 18.52 44.77 3.30
CA SER A 343 19.56 45.18 4.25
C SER A 343 19.29 46.49 5.01
N ALA A 344 19.44 46.47 6.34
CA ALA A 344 20.01 47.58 7.14
C ALA A 344 20.28 47.18 8.62
N SER A 345 21.55 46.91 8.91
CA SER A 345 22.40 47.53 9.95
C SER A 345 21.87 47.89 11.36
N LEU A 346 22.43 47.17 12.35
CA LEU A 346 23.24 47.64 13.51
C LEU A 346 22.63 48.05 14.88
N SER A 347 23.36 47.53 15.89
CA SER A 347 23.53 47.94 17.30
C SER A 347 22.48 47.42 18.31
N SER A 348 22.81 47.03 19.54
CA SER A 348 24.06 46.72 20.25
C SER A 348 23.69 46.07 21.59
N GLY A 349 24.43 45.04 22.04
CA GLY A 349 24.21 44.40 23.35
C GLY A 349 25.15 43.23 23.59
N LYS A 350 25.95 43.31 24.65
CA LYS A 350 27.15 42.51 24.99
C LYS A 350 26.85 41.08 25.52
N PRO A 351 27.89 40.21 25.65
CA PRO A 351 27.82 38.79 25.32
C PRO A 351 27.58 37.87 26.52
N VAL A 352 27.02 36.69 26.24
CA VAL A 352 27.06 35.53 27.15
C VAL A 352 27.90 34.44 26.49
N SER A 353 28.83 33.89 27.26
CA SER A 353 29.89 32.94 26.89
C SER A 353 29.38 31.68 26.19
N SER A 354 30.03 31.36 25.07
CA SER A 354 29.88 30.14 24.28
C SER A 354 30.59 28.93 24.92
N PRO A 355 30.00 27.73 24.85
CA PRO A 355 30.76 26.49 24.71
C PRO A 355 31.28 26.39 23.26
N GLN A 356 32.49 25.88 23.08
CA GLN A 356 33.14 25.69 21.78
C GLN A 356 32.25 24.93 20.80
N GLY A 357 31.83 25.61 19.73
CA GLY A 357 31.20 25.00 18.58
C GLY A 357 32.23 24.26 17.73
N ALA A 358 31.88 23.04 17.32
CA ALA A 358 32.47 22.37 16.17
C ALA A 358 32.47 23.30 14.94
N PRO A 359 33.39 23.11 13.98
CA PRO A 359 33.45 23.98 12.80
C PRO A 359 32.09 23.99 12.10
N VAL A 360 31.58 25.20 11.89
CA VAL A 360 30.35 25.45 11.13
C VAL A 360 30.51 24.76 9.78
N SER A 361 29.78 23.67 9.55
CA SER A 361 29.68 23.07 8.24
C SER A 361 29.05 24.12 7.33
N SER A 362 29.76 24.47 6.26
CA SER A 362 29.15 25.20 5.15
C SER A 362 28.33 24.21 4.33
N ALA A 363 27.14 24.59 3.89
CA ALA A 363 26.29 23.72 3.08
C ALA A 363 27.02 23.28 1.80
N GLN A 364 27.28 21.99 1.69
CA GLN A 364 28.06 21.35 0.64
C GLN A 364 27.17 20.72 -0.42
N TYR A 365 25.91 20.38 -0.09
CA TYR A 365 24.98 19.69 -0.98
C TYR A 365 23.85 20.62 -1.43
N LYS A 366 23.42 20.48 -2.68
CA LYS A 366 22.28 21.22 -3.26
C LYS A 366 21.26 20.27 -3.85
N ALA A 367 20.00 20.67 -3.87
CA ALA A 367 18.95 19.96 -4.59
C ALA A 367 19.39 19.69 -6.06
N GLY A 368 19.19 18.47 -6.52
CA GLY A 368 19.61 17.97 -7.83
C GLY A 368 21.04 17.40 -7.89
N THR A 369 21.84 17.48 -6.81
CA THR A 369 23.20 16.91 -6.80
C THR A 369 23.14 15.38 -6.77
N ARG A 370 23.90 14.72 -7.66
CA ARG A 370 24.10 13.26 -7.60
C ARG A 370 25.14 12.90 -6.55
N ILE A 371 24.81 11.96 -5.69
CA ILE A 371 25.68 11.50 -4.61
C ILE A 371 25.72 9.97 -4.56
N ARG A 372 26.77 9.41 -3.96
CA ARG A 372 26.90 7.99 -3.64
C ARG A 372 26.94 7.78 -2.13
N HIS A 373 26.20 6.79 -1.65
CA HIS A 373 26.25 6.31 -0.27
C HIS A 373 26.74 4.86 -0.21
N ALA A 374 27.62 4.55 0.75
CA ALA A 374 28.29 3.24 0.84
C ALA A 374 27.33 2.03 0.98
N SER A 375 26.16 2.23 1.58
CA SER A 375 25.18 1.15 1.81
C SER A 375 24.01 1.13 0.84
N TRP A 376 23.72 2.26 0.17
CA TRP A 376 22.49 2.43 -0.61
C TRP A 376 22.73 2.76 -2.09
N GLY A 377 23.99 2.92 -2.48
CA GLY A 377 24.37 3.17 -3.87
C GLY A 377 24.18 4.64 -4.25
N GLU A 378 23.86 4.88 -5.52
CA GLU A 378 23.68 6.22 -6.07
C GLU A 378 22.32 6.81 -5.71
N GLY A 379 22.28 8.12 -5.50
CA GLY A 379 21.07 8.84 -5.17
C GLY A 379 21.14 10.31 -5.56
N ILE A 380 19.98 10.98 -5.55
CA ILE A 380 19.84 12.39 -5.90
C ILE A 380 19.37 13.16 -4.68
N VAL A 381 20.05 14.26 -4.36
CA VAL A 381 19.64 15.18 -3.30
C VAL A 381 18.35 15.88 -3.72
N LEU A 382 17.28 15.72 -2.95
CA LEU A 382 16.00 16.41 -3.13
C LEU A 382 16.01 17.79 -2.47
N ASP A 383 16.53 17.85 -1.24
CA ASP A 383 16.62 19.09 -0.45
C ASP A 383 17.87 19.02 0.46
N SER A 384 18.45 20.18 0.77
CA SER A 384 19.55 20.30 1.73
C SER A 384 19.32 21.51 2.62
N ARG A 385 19.33 21.29 3.95
CA ARG A 385 19.11 22.35 4.93
C ARG A 385 20.02 22.22 6.14
N MET A 386 20.46 23.36 6.64
CA MET A 386 21.19 23.42 7.90
C MET A 386 20.22 23.29 9.08
N GLN A 387 20.42 22.27 9.90
CA GLN A 387 19.64 22.03 11.11
C GLN A 387 20.57 21.63 12.25
N ASP A 388 20.46 22.31 13.39
CA ASP A 388 21.22 22.02 14.62
C ASP A 388 22.74 21.92 14.46
N GLY A 389 23.30 22.69 13.50
CA GLY A 389 24.75 22.75 13.25
C GLY A 389 25.29 21.67 12.31
N ASP A 390 24.41 20.87 11.70
CA ASP A 390 24.76 19.92 10.65
C ASP A 390 23.91 20.15 9.40
N GLU A 391 24.42 19.70 8.26
CA GLU A 391 23.70 19.75 7.00
C GLU A 391 22.86 18.48 6.87
N ILE A 392 21.53 18.65 6.92
CA ILE A 392 20.58 17.56 6.71
C ILE A 392 20.23 17.53 5.23
N VAL A 393 20.53 16.40 4.60
CA VAL A 393 20.34 16.15 3.16
C VAL A 393 19.28 15.08 3.00
N ASP A 394 18.20 15.42 2.29
CA ASP A 394 17.17 14.46 1.89
C ASP A 394 17.59 13.90 0.52
N VAL A 395 17.84 12.59 0.43
CA VAL A 395 18.34 11.93 -0.78
C VAL A 395 17.39 10.82 -1.20
N VAL A 396 17.02 10.76 -2.48
CA VAL A 396 16.35 9.59 -3.06
C VAL A 396 17.38 8.58 -3.57
N PHE A 397 17.32 7.35 -3.07
CA PHE A 397 18.13 6.22 -3.55
C PHE A 397 17.26 5.25 -4.35
N GLU A 398 17.80 4.71 -5.44
CA GLU A 398 17.09 3.71 -6.26
C GLU A 398 16.74 2.44 -5.47
N SER A 399 17.56 2.07 -4.49
CA SER A 399 17.44 0.81 -3.74
C SER A 399 16.49 0.87 -2.54
N VAL A 400 16.33 2.04 -1.92
CA VAL A 400 15.65 2.19 -0.61
C VAL A 400 14.72 3.39 -0.52
N GLY A 401 14.51 4.10 -1.62
CA GLY A 401 13.68 5.30 -1.66
C GLY A 401 14.32 6.50 -0.96
N ILE A 402 13.49 7.40 -0.44
CA ILE A 402 13.94 8.66 0.17
C ILE A 402 14.51 8.40 1.57
N LYS A 403 15.71 8.91 1.85
CA LYS A 403 16.36 8.88 3.17
C LYS A 403 16.83 10.27 3.56
N ARG A 404 16.53 10.65 4.80
CA ARG A 404 17.05 11.86 5.44
C ARG A 404 18.35 11.55 6.16
N LEU A 405 19.40 12.25 5.80
CA LEU A 405 20.75 11.96 6.25
C LEU A 405 21.44 13.21 6.80
N ALA A 406 22.10 13.05 7.94
CA ALA A 406 23.05 14.04 8.41
C ALA A 406 24.35 13.90 7.60
N ALA A 407 24.71 14.94 6.84
CA ALA A 407 25.86 14.95 5.95
C ALA A 407 27.15 14.52 6.66
N SER A 408 27.34 14.95 7.91
CA SER A 408 28.51 14.60 8.71
C SER A 408 28.63 13.10 9.02
N LEU A 409 27.50 12.39 9.09
CA LEU A 409 27.44 10.97 9.44
C LEU A 409 27.33 10.05 8.22
N ALA A 410 26.72 10.54 7.15
CA ALA A 410 26.37 9.73 5.98
C ALA A 410 27.51 9.51 4.98
N LYS A 411 28.65 10.22 5.12
CA LYS A 411 29.83 10.05 4.25
C LYS A 411 29.47 10.02 2.76
N LEU A 412 28.69 11.00 2.32
CA LEU A 412 28.18 11.08 0.95
C LEU A 412 29.27 11.59 -0.01
N GLU A 413 29.53 10.85 -1.08
CA GLU A 413 30.46 11.26 -2.15
C GLU A 413 29.67 11.93 -3.28
N ILE A 414 30.06 13.15 -3.69
CA ILE A 414 29.46 13.81 -4.86
C ILE A 414 30.02 13.17 -6.13
N ILE A 415 29.16 12.81 -7.08
CA ILE A 415 29.53 12.20 -8.37
C ILE A 415 29.52 13.23 -9.50
#